data_AF-A0A9P7XZK1-F1
#
_entry.id   AF-A0A9P7XZK1-F1
#
_cell.length_a   1.000
_cell.length_b   1.000
_cell.length_c   1.000
_cell.angle_alpha   90.00
_cell.angle_beta   90.00
_cell.angle_gamma   90.00
#
_symmetry.space_group_name_H-M   'P 1'
#
loop_
_entity.id
_entity.type
_entity.pdbx_description
1 polymer ?
#
loop_
_entity_poly.entity_id
_entity_poly.type
_entity_poly.pdbx_seq_one_letter_code
_entity_poly.pdbx_strand_id
1 'polypeptide(L)'
;MPVSHSIHAAASAPKVTFAPESPTMDCELPLRGHRKRASGSNNNILAAANSPMKRSISTPVVSSPAMISSEQVADFEKQRQSLVLMTTYITSAIQEKRRGDPIKYEELIAQLTVTKPSPLAPTKMLQWIQALSQCISLLDKSCVALIETMLQIDWLIQDDVFVQYYMSFLGNVVSAHAFYVVPVQSMLMQKLTHRK
;
A
#
# COMPACT_ATOMS: atom_id res chain seq x y z
N MET A 1 9.99 46.03 -57.38
CA MET A 1 9.74 47.12 -56.41
C MET A 1 9.54 46.48 -55.04
N PRO A 2 10.16 47.03 -53.99
CA PRO A 2 10.89 46.32 -52.91
C PRO A 2 9.96 46.00 -51.71
N VAL A 3 10.34 45.38 -50.60
CA VAL A 3 11.43 45.75 -49.68
C VAL A 3 11.86 44.54 -48.83
N SER A 4 13.16 44.31 -48.80
CA SER A 4 13.89 43.55 -47.79
C SER A 4 13.72 44.16 -46.39
N HIS A 5 13.67 43.37 -45.32
CA HIS A 5 14.40 43.71 -44.09
C HIS A 5 14.84 42.43 -43.37
N SER A 6 16.11 42.12 -43.58
CA SER A 6 16.95 41.39 -42.63
C SER A 6 17.15 42.27 -41.39
N ILE A 7 16.96 41.70 -40.19
CA ILE A 7 17.59 42.24 -38.98
C ILE A 7 18.25 41.08 -38.22
N HIS A 8 19.54 41.31 -37.98
CA HIS A 8 20.54 40.59 -37.21
C HIS A 8 20.28 40.60 -35.69
N ALA A 9 21.15 39.83 -35.01
CA ALA A 9 21.64 39.97 -33.62
C ALA A 9 21.06 38.90 -32.66
N ALA A 10 21.80 37.87 -32.25
CA ALA A 10 23.08 37.84 -31.50
C ALA A 10 22.95 38.33 -30.05
N ALA A 11 23.61 37.58 -29.16
CA ALA A 11 23.78 37.79 -27.71
C ALA A 11 22.55 37.38 -26.86
N SER A 12 22.67 36.76 -25.70
CA SER A 12 23.78 36.15 -24.98
C SER A 12 23.14 35.35 -23.84
N ALA A 13 23.68 34.17 -23.54
CA ALA A 13 23.39 33.50 -22.28
C ALA A 13 23.81 34.38 -21.09
N PRO A 14 23.17 34.21 -19.93
CA PRO A 14 23.89 34.26 -18.67
C PRO A 14 23.92 32.85 -18.07
N LYS A 15 25.11 32.27 -18.15
CA LYS A 15 25.57 31.12 -17.40
C LYS A 15 25.72 31.56 -15.94
N VAL A 16 24.75 31.23 -15.08
CA VAL A 16 24.95 31.33 -13.63
C VAL A 16 25.39 29.95 -13.14
N THR A 17 26.69 29.74 -13.26
CA THR A 17 27.45 28.74 -12.52
C THR A 17 27.56 29.24 -11.08
N PHE A 18 26.99 28.52 -10.12
CA PHE A 18 27.37 28.63 -8.73
C PHE A 18 27.40 27.23 -8.11
N ALA A 19 28.61 26.77 -7.83
CA ALA A 19 28.95 25.68 -6.94
C ALA A 19 30.21 26.12 -6.18
N PRO A 20 30.59 25.48 -5.08
CA PRO A 20 29.81 24.93 -3.97
C PRO A 20 30.24 25.57 -2.64
N GLU A 21 29.36 25.64 -1.63
CA GLU A 21 29.83 25.90 -0.26
C GLU A 21 29.01 25.10 0.75
N SER A 22 29.68 24.11 1.33
CA SER A 22 29.27 23.37 2.51
C SER A 22 29.84 24.04 3.76
N PRO A 23 29.01 24.24 4.81
CA PRO A 23 29.51 24.28 6.18
C PRO A 23 28.99 23.06 6.95
N THR A 24 29.91 22.17 7.30
CA THR A 24 29.82 21.24 8.43
C THR A 24 29.56 22.01 9.72
N MET A 25 28.54 21.63 10.47
CA MET A 25 28.43 21.90 11.91
C MET A 25 27.73 20.72 12.58
N ASP A 26 28.55 19.95 13.29
CA ASP A 26 28.20 18.87 14.18
C ASP A 26 27.29 19.35 15.32
N CYS A 27 26.27 18.56 15.67
CA CYS A 27 25.56 18.70 16.94
C CYS A 27 25.75 17.40 17.72
N GLU A 28 26.78 17.43 18.57
CA GLU A 28 27.10 16.39 19.55
C GLU A 28 26.01 16.20 20.60
N LEU A 29 25.82 14.93 20.97
CA LEU A 29 25.06 14.44 22.11
C LEU A 29 25.84 14.65 23.41
N PRO A 30 25.21 15.11 24.50
CA PRO A 30 25.77 14.90 25.83
C PRO A 30 25.23 13.62 26.47
N LEU A 31 26.05 12.57 26.46
CA LEU A 31 26.01 11.51 27.46
C LEU A 31 26.67 11.99 28.75
N ARG A 32 25.93 12.11 29.86
CA ARG A 32 26.45 11.83 31.21
C ARG A 32 25.40 11.98 32.31
N GLY A 33 25.32 10.99 33.21
CA GLY A 33 24.66 11.19 34.49
C GLY A 33 24.34 9.92 35.29
N HIS A 34 25.34 9.12 35.63
CA HIS A 34 25.20 8.08 36.65
C HIS A 34 24.80 8.65 38.01
N ARG A 35 23.80 8.05 38.68
CA ARG A 35 23.76 8.01 40.15
C ARG A 35 23.12 6.70 40.65
N LYS A 36 23.92 5.93 41.40
CA LYS A 36 23.54 4.74 42.20
C LYS A 36 23.05 5.18 43.60
N ARG A 37 22.40 4.23 44.30
CA ARG A 37 22.09 4.09 45.76
C ARG A 37 20.74 4.68 46.18
N ALA A 38 19.97 4.15 47.12
CA ALA A 38 19.98 2.97 48.01
C ALA A 38 18.51 2.75 48.47
N SER A 39 18.02 1.52 48.65
CA SER A 39 17.86 0.78 49.93
C SER A 39 17.31 1.56 51.12
N GLY A 40 16.19 1.07 51.68
CA GLY A 40 15.56 1.47 52.96
C GLY A 40 14.04 1.67 52.81
N SER A 41 13.20 0.63 52.89
CA SER A 41 12.63 0.06 54.12
C SER A 41 12.13 1.12 55.11
N ASN A 42 10.79 1.28 55.23
CA ASN A 42 10.10 0.88 56.45
C ASN A 42 8.57 0.88 56.33
N ASN A 43 8.04 -0.13 57.01
CA ASN A 43 6.68 -0.63 57.11
C ASN A 43 5.69 0.33 57.78
N ASN A 44 4.40 0.14 57.47
CA ASN A 44 3.37 0.18 58.51
C ASN A 44 2.32 -0.92 58.27
N ILE A 45 2.15 -1.74 59.30
CA ILE A 45 1.30 -2.93 59.41
C ILE A 45 0.05 -2.56 60.21
N LEU A 46 -1.13 -2.95 59.72
CA LEU A 46 -2.38 -3.21 60.45
C LEU A 46 -3.05 -4.35 59.66
N ALA A 47 -2.74 -5.62 59.92
CA ALA A 47 -3.20 -6.49 61.00
C ALA A 47 -4.69 -6.92 60.89
N ALA A 48 -4.87 -8.24 61.05
CA ALA A 48 -6.08 -9.06 61.17
C ALA A 48 -6.67 -9.63 59.86
N ALA A 49 -7.01 -10.92 59.72
CA ALA A 49 -6.78 -12.12 60.52
C ALA A 49 -7.23 -13.36 59.69
N ASN A 50 -6.55 -14.50 59.91
CA ASN A 50 -7.06 -15.88 59.93
C ASN A 50 -7.28 -16.72 58.64
N SER A 51 -6.29 -17.60 58.41
CA SER A 51 -6.35 -19.07 58.23
C SER A 51 -6.34 -19.71 56.82
N PRO A 52 -5.54 -20.79 56.59
CA PRO A 52 -5.23 -21.34 55.27
C PRO A 52 -5.95 -22.67 54.95
N MET A 53 -6.40 -22.87 53.70
CA MET A 53 -6.72 -24.22 53.21
C MET A 53 -6.53 -24.39 51.69
N LYS A 54 -5.58 -25.28 51.37
CA LYS A 54 -5.57 -26.32 50.31
C LYS A 54 -5.93 -25.92 48.86
N ARG A 55 -4.87 -25.99 48.03
CA ARG A 55 -4.80 -26.46 46.62
C ARG A 55 -6.11 -26.51 45.82
N SER A 56 -6.12 -25.81 44.68
CA SER A 56 -6.48 -26.41 43.39
C SER A 56 -5.83 -25.63 42.26
N ILE A 57 -5.07 -26.36 41.44
CA ILE A 57 -4.53 -25.92 40.15
C ILE A 57 -5.71 -25.85 39.20
N SER A 58 -6.05 -24.67 38.70
CA SER A 58 -6.95 -24.49 37.58
C SER A 58 -6.13 -23.98 36.40
N THR A 59 -5.62 -24.91 35.59
CA THR A 59 -5.20 -24.60 34.23
C THR A 59 -6.43 -24.21 33.41
N PRO A 60 -6.46 -23.07 32.71
CA PRO A 60 -7.48 -22.84 31.71
C PRO A 60 -7.24 -23.81 30.54
N VAL A 61 -8.21 -24.71 30.33
CA VAL A 61 -8.42 -25.42 29.07
C VAL A 61 -8.64 -24.34 28.00
N VAL A 62 -7.62 -24.11 27.17
CA VAL A 62 -7.75 -23.32 25.95
C VAL A 62 -7.93 -24.31 24.80
N SER A 63 -9.19 -24.36 24.37
CA SER A 63 -9.70 -24.57 23.02
C SER A 63 -8.99 -25.61 22.15
N SER A 64 -9.66 -26.74 22.01
CA SER A 64 -9.46 -27.71 20.93
C SER A 64 -9.31 -27.01 19.57
N PRO A 65 -8.38 -27.45 18.69
CA PRO A 65 -8.36 -27.00 17.32
C PRO A 65 -9.63 -27.53 16.64
N ALA A 66 -10.49 -26.63 16.15
CA ALA A 66 -11.55 -27.00 15.24
C ALA A 66 -10.90 -27.74 14.05
N MET A 67 -11.30 -29.00 13.83
CA MET A 67 -10.92 -29.77 12.65
C MET A 67 -11.41 -29.02 11.42
N ILE A 68 -10.49 -28.33 10.74
CA ILE A 68 -10.75 -27.70 9.45
C ILE A 68 -11.08 -28.85 8.48
N SER A 69 -12.30 -28.85 7.92
CA SER A 69 -12.69 -29.86 6.93
C SER A 69 -11.68 -29.82 5.78
N SER A 70 -11.16 -30.99 5.37
CA SER A 70 -10.14 -31.14 4.34
C SER A 70 -10.47 -30.41 3.03
N GLU A 71 -11.77 -30.27 2.71
CA GLU A 71 -12.25 -29.53 1.53
C GLU A 71 -12.03 -28.02 1.64
N GLN A 72 -12.19 -27.42 2.83
CA GLN A 72 -11.92 -26.00 3.04
C GLN A 72 -10.43 -25.70 2.83
N VAL A 73 -9.54 -26.60 3.29
CA VAL A 73 -8.09 -26.47 3.09
C VAL A 73 -7.72 -26.46 1.61
N ALA A 74 -8.36 -27.30 0.79
CA ALA A 74 -8.11 -27.37 -0.64
C ALA A 74 -8.53 -26.07 -1.37
N ASP A 75 -9.67 -25.48 -1.00
CA ASP A 75 -10.15 -24.23 -1.59
C ASP A 75 -9.25 -23.03 -1.25
N PHE A 76 -8.80 -22.91 0.01
CA PHE A 76 -7.87 -21.86 0.41
C PHE A 76 -6.52 -21.98 -0.32
N GLU A 77 -6.00 -23.19 -0.49
CA GLU A 77 -4.74 -23.40 -1.20
C GLU A 77 -4.88 -23.07 -2.69
N LYS A 78 -5.99 -23.47 -3.32
CA LYS A 78 -6.29 -23.10 -4.72
C LYS A 78 -6.39 -21.58 -4.88
N GLN A 79 -7.06 -20.89 -3.96
CA GLN A 79 -7.17 -19.43 -3.97
C GLN A 79 -5.79 -18.78 -3.85
N ARG A 80 -4.95 -19.27 -2.94
CA ARG A 80 -3.58 -18.79 -2.73
C ARG A 80 -2.73 -18.99 -3.97
N GLN A 81 -2.80 -20.16 -4.60
CA GLN A 81 -2.10 -20.47 -5.85
C GLN A 81 -2.55 -19.55 -7.00
N SER A 82 -3.86 -19.32 -7.12
CA SER A 82 -4.41 -18.38 -8.10
C SER A 82 -3.86 -16.97 -7.90
N LEU A 83 -3.81 -16.48 -6.66
CA LEU A 83 -3.24 -15.17 -6.33
C LEU A 83 -1.75 -15.10 -6.67
N VAL A 84 -0.96 -16.13 -6.33
CA VAL A 84 0.48 -16.19 -6.64
C VAL A 84 0.72 -16.16 -8.16
N LEU A 85 -0.08 -16.91 -8.92
CA LEU A 85 0.03 -16.93 -10.39
C LEU A 85 -0.32 -15.55 -10.99
N MET A 86 -1.41 -14.92 -10.54
CA MET A 86 -1.77 -13.56 -10.97
C MET A 86 -0.69 -12.53 -10.61
N THR A 87 -0.17 -12.59 -9.39
CA THR A 87 0.89 -11.67 -8.92
C THR A 87 2.16 -11.82 -9.77
N THR A 88 2.53 -13.06 -10.10
CA THR A 88 3.67 -13.35 -10.97
C THR A 88 3.44 -12.79 -12.37
N TYR A 89 2.25 -13.01 -12.95
CA TYR A 89 1.88 -12.46 -14.26
C TYR A 89 1.95 -10.92 -14.30
N ILE A 90 1.35 -10.24 -13.32
CA ILE A 90 1.39 -8.77 -13.21
C ILE A 90 2.82 -8.28 -13.10
N THR A 91 3.61 -8.91 -12.24
CA THR A 91 5.02 -8.55 -12.03
C THR A 91 5.82 -8.68 -13.33
N SER A 92 5.64 -9.78 -14.07
CA SER A 92 6.27 -9.99 -15.38
C SER A 92 5.82 -8.94 -16.39
N ALA A 93 4.52 -8.64 -16.49
CA ALA A 93 3.99 -7.64 -17.42
C ALA A 93 4.55 -6.23 -17.16
N ILE A 94 4.64 -5.82 -15.89
CA ILE A 94 5.24 -4.53 -15.50
C ILE A 94 6.74 -4.50 -15.84
N GLN A 95 7.46 -5.59 -15.56
CA GLN A 95 8.89 -5.68 -15.86
C GLN A 95 9.19 -5.70 -17.36
N GLU A 96 8.39 -6.39 -18.16
CA GLU A 96 8.53 -6.44 -19.63
C GLU A 96 8.27 -5.07 -20.23
N LYS A 97 7.23 -4.35 -19.76
CA LYS A 97 7.01 -2.96 -20.15
C LYS A 97 8.21 -2.07 -19.83
N ARG A 98 8.83 -2.24 -18.65
CA ARG A 98 10.05 -1.51 -18.28
C ARG A 98 11.24 -1.83 -19.21
N ARG A 99 11.29 -3.04 -19.78
CA ARG A 99 12.31 -3.46 -20.77
C ARG A 99 11.99 -2.97 -22.18
N GLY A 100 10.84 -2.34 -22.41
CA GLY A 100 10.42 -1.82 -23.70
C GLY A 100 9.45 -2.71 -24.47
N ASP A 101 8.97 -3.82 -23.88
CA ASP A 101 7.92 -4.65 -24.47
C ASP A 101 6.60 -4.46 -23.71
N PRO A 102 5.68 -3.62 -24.23
CA PRO A 102 4.42 -3.33 -23.55
C PRO A 102 3.32 -4.37 -23.80
N ILE A 103 3.54 -5.41 -24.62
CA ILE A 103 2.45 -6.26 -25.13
C ILE A 103 1.64 -6.90 -23.98
N LYS A 104 2.31 -7.54 -23.01
CA LYS A 104 1.62 -8.17 -21.88
C LYS A 104 0.98 -7.16 -20.93
N TYR A 105 1.54 -5.96 -20.85
CA TYR A 105 0.99 -4.89 -20.03
C TYR A 105 -0.30 -4.33 -20.64
N GLU A 106 -0.35 -4.15 -21.96
CA GLU A 106 -1.57 -3.72 -22.64
C GLU A 106 -2.65 -4.81 -22.57
N GLU A 107 -2.27 -6.09 -22.67
CA GLU A 107 -3.19 -7.21 -22.45
C GLU A 107 -3.74 -7.22 -21.02
N LEU A 108 -2.89 -6.97 -20.01
CA LEU A 108 -3.31 -6.84 -18.62
C LEU A 108 -4.37 -5.74 -18.45
N ILE A 109 -4.17 -4.56 -19.05
CA ILE A 109 -5.15 -3.46 -19.03
C ILE A 109 -6.46 -3.87 -19.71
N ALA A 110 -6.37 -4.55 -20.86
CA ALA A 110 -7.55 -5.04 -21.57
C ALA A 110 -8.34 -6.04 -20.71
N GLN A 111 -7.67 -6.98 -20.04
CA GLN A 111 -8.30 -7.96 -19.15
C GLN A 111 -9.00 -7.28 -17.96
N LEU A 112 -8.39 -6.25 -17.38
CA LEU A 112 -8.97 -5.48 -16.27
C LEU A 112 -10.19 -4.68 -16.70
N THR A 113 -10.17 -4.13 -17.91
CA THR A 113 -11.29 -3.38 -18.49
C THR A 113 -12.48 -4.29 -18.79
N VAL A 114 -12.22 -5.50 -19.30
CA VAL A 114 -13.25 -6.52 -19.60
C VAL A 114 -13.83 -7.14 -18.32
N THR A 115 -12.99 -7.32 -17.29
CA THR A 115 -13.42 -7.86 -16.00
C THR A 115 -14.23 -6.81 -15.25
N LYS A 116 -15.50 -6.64 -15.61
CA LYS A 116 -16.38 -5.75 -14.85
C LYS A 116 -16.63 -6.33 -13.45
N PRO A 117 -16.59 -5.50 -12.39
CA PRO A 117 -16.92 -5.96 -11.05
C PRO A 117 -18.42 -6.28 -11.04
N SER A 118 -18.76 -7.57 -10.97
CA SER A 118 -20.14 -8.05 -10.97
C SER A 118 -20.46 -8.58 -9.57
N PRO A 119 -21.60 -8.20 -8.97
CA PRO A 119 -22.04 -8.75 -7.68
C PRO A 119 -22.20 -10.28 -7.70
N LEU A 120 -22.33 -10.88 -8.89
CA LEU A 120 -22.46 -12.33 -9.10
C LEU A 120 -21.10 -13.04 -9.25
N ALA A 121 -20.01 -12.30 -9.48
CA ALA A 121 -18.65 -12.84 -9.60
C ALA A 121 -17.58 -11.86 -9.05
N PRO A 122 -17.71 -11.38 -7.79
CA PRO A 122 -16.78 -10.40 -7.20
C PRO A 122 -15.36 -10.96 -7.06
N THR A 123 -15.23 -12.29 -7.02
CA THR A 123 -13.99 -13.00 -6.72
C THR A 123 -12.85 -12.67 -7.68
N LYS A 124 -13.09 -12.55 -8.99
CA LYS A 124 -11.99 -12.37 -9.95
C LYS A 124 -11.41 -10.97 -9.91
N MET A 125 -12.24 -9.92 -9.87
CA MET A 125 -11.74 -8.55 -9.73
C MET A 125 -11.09 -8.34 -8.36
N LEU A 126 -11.65 -8.94 -7.31
CA LEU A 126 -11.03 -8.89 -5.99
C LEU A 126 -9.64 -9.53 -5.98
N GLN A 127 -9.45 -10.67 -6.64
CA GLN A 127 -8.14 -11.30 -6.82
C GLN A 127 -7.16 -10.39 -7.58
N TRP A 128 -7.62 -9.68 -8.62
CA TRP A 128 -6.80 -8.69 -9.32
C TRP A 128 -6.34 -7.57 -8.39
N ILE A 129 -7.23 -7.00 -7.59
CA ILE A 129 -6.91 -5.95 -6.61
C ILE A 129 -5.89 -6.47 -5.58
N GLN A 130 -6.12 -7.68 -5.05
CA GLN A 130 -5.23 -8.30 -4.07
C GLN A 130 -3.84 -8.57 -4.66
N ALA A 131 -3.76 -9.09 -5.88
CA ALA A 131 -2.51 -9.36 -6.57
C ALA A 131 -1.77 -8.05 -6.91
N LEU A 132 -2.47 -7.04 -7.44
CA LEU A 132 -1.91 -5.71 -7.69
C LEU A 132 -1.40 -5.04 -6.42
N SER A 133 -2.08 -5.25 -5.28
CA SER A 133 -1.63 -4.73 -3.99
C SER A 133 -0.26 -5.27 -3.57
N GLN A 134 0.12 -6.47 -4.00
CA GLN A 134 1.47 -7.03 -3.74
C GLN A 134 2.53 -6.41 -4.66
N CYS A 135 2.12 -5.85 -5.79
CA CYS A 135 3.00 -5.27 -6.80
C CYS A 135 3.11 -3.73 -6.70
N ILE A 136 2.54 -3.10 -5.67
CA ILE A 136 2.47 -1.63 -5.56
C ILE A 136 3.86 -0.99 -5.64
N SER A 137 4.86 -1.57 -4.99
CA SER A 137 6.24 -1.08 -5.01
C SER A 137 6.87 -1.06 -6.41
N LEU A 138 6.34 -1.86 -7.35
CA LEU A 138 6.82 -1.93 -8.73
C LEU A 138 6.15 -0.92 -9.66
N LEU A 139 5.02 -0.36 -9.24
CA LEU A 139 4.29 0.65 -10.01
C LEU A 139 5.14 1.92 -10.08
N ASP A 140 5.41 2.38 -11.29
CA ASP A 140 6.08 3.65 -11.54
C ASP A 140 5.17 4.57 -12.38
N LYS A 141 5.68 5.73 -12.76
CA LYS A 141 4.96 6.69 -13.61
C LYS A 141 4.67 6.18 -15.02
N SER A 142 5.27 5.08 -15.46
CA SER A 142 4.93 4.45 -16.74
C SER A 142 3.66 3.61 -16.64
N CYS A 143 3.27 3.22 -15.42
CA CYS A 143 2.13 2.35 -15.15
C CYS A 143 0.79 3.11 -14.98
N VAL A 144 0.71 4.37 -15.40
CA VAL A 144 -0.46 5.25 -15.14
C VAL A 144 -1.75 4.68 -15.73
N ALA A 145 -1.73 4.18 -16.96
CA ALA A 145 -2.93 3.62 -17.60
C ALA A 145 -3.53 2.43 -16.82
N LEU A 146 -2.69 1.63 -16.15
CA LEU A 146 -3.13 0.54 -15.27
C LEU A 146 -3.84 1.05 -14.02
N ILE A 147 -3.35 2.13 -13.41
CA ILE A 147 -4.02 2.74 -12.26
C ILE A 147 -5.29 3.46 -12.70
N GLU A 148 -5.28 4.18 -13.82
CA GLU A 148 -6.47 4.85 -14.34
C GLU A 148 -7.60 3.86 -14.63
N THR A 149 -7.29 2.69 -15.21
CA THR A 149 -8.30 1.64 -15.39
C THR A 149 -8.82 1.10 -14.06
N MET A 150 -7.98 0.96 -13.04
CA MET A 150 -8.42 0.62 -11.68
C MET A 150 -9.32 1.68 -11.04
N LEU A 151 -9.11 2.96 -11.33
CA LEU A 151 -9.92 4.07 -10.82
C LEU A 151 -11.29 4.18 -11.49
N GLN A 152 -11.47 3.58 -12.67
CA GLN A 152 -12.76 3.54 -13.37
C GLN A 152 -13.74 2.51 -12.78
N ILE A 153 -13.25 1.59 -11.95
CA ILE A 153 -14.05 0.54 -11.31
C ILE A 153 -15.17 1.16 -10.45
N ASP A 154 -16.42 0.74 -10.69
CA ASP A 154 -17.56 1.08 -9.85
C ASP A 154 -17.56 0.24 -8.56
N TRP A 155 -16.73 0.65 -7.61
CA TRP A 155 -16.56 -0.02 -6.31
C TRP A 155 -17.75 0.22 -5.35
N LEU A 156 -18.50 1.32 -5.51
CA LEU A 156 -19.61 1.70 -4.62
C LEU A 156 -20.80 0.73 -4.62
N ILE A 157 -20.96 -0.06 -5.68
CA ILE A 157 -22.06 -1.01 -5.85
C ILE A 157 -21.66 -2.45 -5.50
N GLN A 158 -20.41 -2.65 -5.06
CA GLN A 158 -19.88 -3.96 -4.68
C GLN A 158 -20.12 -4.23 -3.19
N ASP A 159 -19.86 -5.46 -2.77
CA ASP A 159 -19.97 -5.90 -1.38
C ASP A 159 -18.94 -5.23 -0.46
N ASP A 160 -19.22 -5.21 0.84
CA ASP A 160 -18.37 -4.56 1.85
C ASP A 160 -16.94 -5.11 1.86
N VAL A 161 -16.77 -6.41 1.60
CA VAL A 161 -15.43 -7.04 1.57
C VAL A 161 -14.64 -6.49 0.40
N PHE A 162 -15.23 -6.42 -0.79
CA PHE A 162 -14.62 -5.79 -1.95
C PHE A 162 -14.21 -4.33 -1.67
N VAL A 163 -15.13 -3.54 -1.11
CA VAL A 163 -14.87 -2.12 -0.81
C VAL A 163 -13.70 -1.96 0.16
N GLN A 164 -13.62 -2.79 1.20
CA GLN A 164 -12.50 -2.75 2.15
C GLN A 164 -11.15 -3.01 1.48
N TYR A 165 -11.04 -4.06 0.65
CA TYR A 165 -9.80 -4.35 -0.06
C TYR A 165 -9.44 -3.26 -1.08
N TYR A 166 -10.44 -2.73 -1.79
CA TYR A 166 -10.23 -1.65 -2.75
C TYR A 166 -9.74 -0.36 -2.06
N MET A 167 -10.33 0.01 -0.93
CA MET A 167 -9.90 1.18 -0.15
C MET A 167 -8.49 1.03 0.41
N SER A 168 -8.17 -0.16 0.94
CA SER A 168 -6.81 -0.48 1.39
C SER A 168 -5.80 -0.39 0.24
N PHE A 169 -6.14 -0.92 -0.93
CA PHE A 169 -5.33 -0.81 -2.15
C PHE A 169 -5.08 0.66 -2.53
N LEU A 170 -6.12 1.50 -2.61
CA LEU A 170 -5.96 2.92 -2.93
C LEU A 170 -5.08 3.65 -1.90
N GLY A 171 -5.30 3.39 -0.61
CA GLY A 171 -4.49 3.95 0.47
C GLY A 171 -3.00 3.57 0.33
N ASN A 172 -2.73 2.31 0.01
CA ASN A 172 -1.37 1.83 -0.22
C ASN A 172 -0.73 2.45 -1.46
N VAL A 173 -1.49 2.62 -2.55
CA VAL A 173 -1.00 3.26 -3.78
C VAL A 173 -0.60 4.72 -3.52
N VAL A 174 -1.45 5.52 -2.87
CA VAL A 174 -1.13 6.93 -2.59
C VAL A 174 -0.03 7.10 -1.54
N SER A 175 0.07 6.16 -0.58
CA SER A 175 1.14 6.15 0.42
C SER A 175 2.50 5.78 -0.17
N ALA A 176 2.54 4.88 -1.15
CA ALA A 176 3.78 4.48 -1.81
C ALA A 176 4.21 5.49 -2.88
N HIS A 177 3.25 6.10 -3.56
CA HIS A 177 3.47 6.90 -4.77
C HIS A 177 2.64 8.19 -4.75
N ALA A 178 3.25 9.28 -4.29
CA ALA A 178 2.59 10.59 -4.20
C ALA A 178 2.00 11.11 -5.52
N PHE A 179 2.53 10.65 -6.66
CA PHE A 179 2.01 10.97 -7.99
C PHE A 179 0.54 10.58 -8.20
N TYR A 180 0.07 9.51 -7.55
CA TYR A 180 -1.31 9.03 -7.71
C TYR A 180 -2.31 9.70 -6.77
N VAL A 181 -1.88 10.55 -5.83
CA VAL A 181 -2.77 11.22 -4.86
C VAL A 181 -3.84 12.04 -5.56
N VAL A 182 -3.46 12.90 -6.52
CA VAL A 182 -4.39 13.79 -7.21
C VAL A 182 -5.43 13.00 -8.04
N PRO A 183 -5.03 12.02 -8.89
CA PRO A 183 -5.99 11.16 -9.59
C PRO A 183 -6.96 10.43 -8.66
N VAL A 184 -6.47 9.85 -7.56
CA VAL A 184 -7.29 9.11 -6.59
C VAL A 184 -8.29 10.04 -5.89
N GLN A 185 -7.83 11.21 -5.43
CA GLN A 185 -8.70 12.21 -4.80
C GLN A 185 -9.79 12.69 -5.76
N SER A 186 -9.42 12.99 -7.01
CA SER A 186 -10.36 13.44 -8.04
C SER A 186 -11.45 12.39 -8.28
N MET A 187 -11.06 11.12 -8.44
CA MET A 187 -11.99 10.00 -8.58
C MET A 187 -12.95 9.90 -7.38
N LEU A 188 -12.43 9.97 -6.15
CA LEU A 188 -13.25 9.89 -4.94
C LEU A 188 -14.28 11.03 -4.87
N MET A 189 -13.84 12.27 -5.12
CA MET A 189 -14.73 13.44 -5.13
C MET A 189 -15.80 13.32 -6.22
N GLN A 190 -15.41 12.85 -7.41
CA GLN A 190 -16.32 12.63 -8.53
C GLN A 190 -17.40 11.61 -8.15
N LYS A 191 -17.01 10.42 -7.66
CA LYS A 191 -17.97 9.35 -7.29
C LYS A 191 -18.87 9.74 -6.12
N LEU A 192 -18.41 10.58 -5.20
CA LEU A 192 -19.24 11.12 -4.10
C LEU A 192 -20.23 12.19 -4.58
N THR A 193 -19.83 13.02 -5.56
CA THR A 193 -20.68 14.11 -6.07
C THR A 193 -21.75 13.61 -7.04
N HIS A 194 -21.48 12.52 -7.78
CA HIS A 194 -22.43 11.94 -8.75
C HIS A 194 -23.51 11.05 -8.13
N ARG A 195 -23.59 10.91 -6.80
CA ARG A 195 -24.80 10.37 -6.16
C ARG A 195 -25.94 11.39 -6.27
N LYS A 196 -26.72 11.30 -7.34
CA LYS A 196 -28.07 11.87 -7.47
C LYS A 196 -29.02 10.80 -7.93
#